data_AF-A0A2K6EW60-F1
#
_entry.id   AF-A0A2K6EW60-F1
#
_cell.length_a   1.000
_cell.length_b   1.000
_cell.length_c   1.000
_cell.angle_alpha   90.00
_cell.angle_beta   90.00
_cell.angle_gamma   90.00
#
_symmetry.space_group_name_H-M   'P 1'
#
loop_
_entity.id
_entity.type
_entity.pdbx_description
1 polymer ?
#
loop_
_entity_poly.entity_id
_entity_poly.type
_entity_poly.pdbx_seq_one_letter_code
_entity_poly.pdbx_strand_id
1 'polypeptide(L)'
;MEREQSRLSSSLKKREEMKPKECVSILPQKESPSVRVSRDGQLLAATLLLALLSCCLAVVSFYQVATLQADLASLRAELQGHQAEQLPEAAVVPTAVLGEAPAVTPGLKIFVPPAPGESNSSRSRRSKRALQGPEETVTQDCLQLIADGDTPTIRKGAYTFVPWLLSFKRGRALEEKENKILVKETGYFFIYGQVLYTDSTFAMGHLIQRKKVHVFGDELSLVTLFRCIQNMPETLPNNSCYSA
;
A
#
# COMPACT_ATOMS: atom_id res chain seq x y z
N MET A 1 4.59 -72.14 44.29
CA MET A 1 5.97 -71.64 44.45
C MET A 1 5.85 -70.16 44.79
N GLU A 2 6.33 -69.70 45.94
CA GLU A 2 7.73 -69.68 46.39
C GLU A 2 8.59 -68.76 45.49
N ARG A 3 9.40 -67.84 46.03
CA ARG A 3 9.80 -67.64 47.44
C ARG A 3 10.22 -66.18 47.73
N GLU A 4 10.00 -65.75 48.98
CA GLU A 4 10.91 -65.00 49.90
C GLU A 4 11.86 -63.88 49.38
N GLN A 5 12.24 -62.83 50.15
CA GLN A 5 12.15 -62.66 51.61
C GLN A 5 12.22 -61.18 52.07
N SER A 6 11.54 -60.91 53.19
CA SER A 6 12.04 -60.08 54.32
C SER A 6 12.01 -58.53 54.28
N ARG A 7 11.87 -57.79 55.40
CA ARG A 7 11.33 -58.12 56.76
C ARG A 7 11.09 -56.83 57.58
N LEU A 8 10.12 -56.90 58.52
CA LEU A 8 10.01 -56.16 59.80
C LEU A 8 9.77 -54.62 59.74
N SER A 9 9.13 -53.98 60.72
CA SER A 9 8.62 -54.44 62.03
C SER A 9 7.25 -53.84 62.45
N SER A 10 6.64 -54.47 63.46
CA SER A 10 5.55 -54.05 64.38
C SER A 10 4.95 -52.63 64.27
N SER A 11 3.64 -52.37 64.22
CA SER A 11 2.43 -52.97 64.86
C SER A 11 2.25 -52.70 66.38
N LEU A 12 1.12 -52.07 66.77
CA LEU A 12 0.14 -52.55 67.80
C LEU A 12 -0.84 -51.47 68.35
N LYS A 13 -2.17 -51.76 68.28
CA LYS A 13 -3.27 -51.34 69.20
C LYS A 13 -3.59 -49.82 69.31
N LYS A 14 -4.76 -49.34 69.76
CA LYS A 14 -6.09 -49.91 70.17
C LYS A 14 -7.13 -48.79 69.89
N ARG A 15 -8.22 -49.00 69.12
CA ARG A 15 -9.60 -49.39 69.55
C ARG A 15 -10.60 -48.20 69.60
N GLU A 16 -11.91 -48.53 69.45
CA GLU A 16 -13.16 -47.76 69.71
C GLU A 16 -13.05 -46.55 70.69
N GLU A 17 -13.75 -45.42 70.55
CA GLU A 17 -14.64 -44.88 69.48
C GLU A 17 -14.56 -43.31 69.48
N MET A 18 -15.50 -42.39 69.15
CA MET A 18 -16.96 -42.39 68.88
C MET A 18 -17.38 -41.16 68.02
N LYS A 19 -18.64 -41.10 67.54
CA LYS A 19 -19.32 -39.85 67.07
C LYS A 19 -20.10 -39.19 68.24
N PRO A 20 -20.29 -37.84 68.31
CA PRO A 20 -21.05 -37.08 67.31
C PRO A 20 -20.71 -35.57 67.13
N LYS A 21 -21.57 -34.84 66.40
CA LYS A 21 -21.78 -33.37 66.37
C LYS A 21 -20.66 -32.45 65.85
N GLU A 22 -20.71 -32.22 64.53
CA GLU A 22 -21.06 -30.92 63.93
C GLU A 22 -20.90 -29.65 64.80
N CYS A 23 -20.13 -28.68 64.30
CA CYS A 23 -20.30 -27.27 64.64
C CYS A 23 -19.84 -26.40 63.45
N VAL A 24 -20.77 -25.67 62.82
CA VAL A 24 -20.46 -24.73 61.74
C VAL A 24 -19.90 -23.43 62.33
N SER A 25 -18.63 -23.14 62.05
CA SER A 25 -17.95 -21.91 62.50
C SER A 25 -17.76 -20.95 61.33
N ILE A 26 -18.83 -20.27 60.91
CA ILE A 26 -18.71 -19.08 60.07
C ILE A 26 -18.03 -17.99 60.91
N LEU A 27 -16.79 -17.65 60.58
CA LEU A 27 -16.05 -16.56 61.23
C LEU A 27 -15.77 -15.49 60.18
N PRO A 28 -16.30 -14.26 60.33
CA PRO A 28 -16.19 -13.24 59.30
C PRO A 28 -14.74 -12.78 59.16
N GLN A 29 -14.23 -12.75 57.92
CA GLN A 29 -12.93 -12.16 57.63
C GLN A 29 -13.00 -10.65 57.87
N LYS A 30 -12.54 -10.21 59.04
CA LYS A 30 -12.51 -8.82 59.47
C LYS A 30 -11.44 -8.05 58.69
N GLU A 31 -11.75 -7.66 57.45
CA GLU A 31 -10.93 -6.71 56.70
C GLU A 31 -10.77 -5.41 57.51
N SER A 32 -9.52 -5.02 57.77
CA SER A 32 -9.20 -3.74 58.41
C SER A 32 -9.66 -2.58 57.52
N PRO A 33 -10.38 -1.57 58.05
CA PRO A 33 -10.91 -0.46 57.24
C PRO A 33 -9.86 0.25 56.36
N SER A 34 -8.61 0.35 56.85
CA SER A 34 -7.48 0.93 56.13
C SER A 34 -7.14 0.25 54.79
N VAL A 35 -7.32 -1.07 54.69
CA VAL A 35 -7.00 -1.83 53.47
C VAL A 35 -8.02 -1.57 52.37
N ARG A 36 -9.31 -1.47 52.75
CA ARG A 36 -10.40 -1.21 51.80
C ARG A 36 -10.30 0.21 51.22
N VAL A 37 -10.13 1.21 52.09
CA VAL A 37 -9.92 2.63 51.68
C VAL A 37 -8.73 2.80 50.75
N SER A 38 -7.63 2.08 50.96
CA SER A 38 -6.45 2.12 50.06
C SER A 38 -6.75 1.56 48.66
N ARG A 39 -7.53 0.47 48.59
CA ARG A 39 -8.00 -0.10 47.31
C ARG A 39 -8.98 0.81 46.59
N ASP A 40 -9.94 1.39 47.30
CA ASP A 40 -10.95 2.29 46.72
C ASP A 40 -10.27 3.56 46.16
N GLY A 41 -9.30 4.12 46.87
CA GLY A 41 -8.48 5.23 46.38
C GLY A 41 -7.66 4.88 45.13
N GLN A 42 -7.10 3.68 45.05
CA GLN A 42 -6.35 3.22 43.87
C GLN A 42 -7.27 2.98 42.66
N LEU A 43 -8.49 2.47 42.87
CA LEU A 43 -9.50 2.32 41.84
C LEU A 43 -9.99 3.69 41.32
N LEU A 44 -10.23 4.65 42.20
CA LEU A 44 -10.60 6.02 41.84
C LEU A 44 -9.48 6.73 41.05
N ALA A 45 -8.21 6.55 41.44
CA ALA A 45 -7.07 7.07 40.67
C ALA A 45 -7.00 6.43 39.27
N ALA A 46 -7.23 5.12 39.15
CA ALA A 46 -7.25 4.43 37.87
C ALA A 46 -8.40 4.87 36.96
N THR A 47 -9.62 5.06 37.49
CA THR A 47 -10.76 5.54 36.69
C THR A 47 -10.59 6.99 36.26
N LEU A 48 -10.00 7.85 37.11
CA LEU A 48 -9.65 9.23 36.73
C LEU A 48 -8.59 9.25 35.61
N LEU A 49 -7.55 8.41 35.68
CA LEU A 49 -6.55 8.30 34.62
C LEU A 49 -7.16 7.79 33.29
N LEU A 50 -8.02 6.77 33.35
CA LEU A 50 -8.76 6.28 32.19
C LEU A 50 -9.69 7.34 31.59
N ALA A 51 -10.41 8.10 32.42
CA ALA A 51 -11.27 9.19 31.97
C ALA A 51 -10.45 10.30 31.29
N LEU A 52 -9.33 10.73 31.89
CA LEU A 52 -8.41 11.72 31.31
C LEU A 52 -7.85 11.24 29.96
N LEU A 53 -7.37 10.00 29.88
CA LEU A 53 -6.87 9.42 28.63
C LEU A 53 -7.97 9.36 27.55
N SER A 54 -9.19 8.93 27.90
CA SER A 54 -10.31 8.93 26.94
C SER A 54 -10.70 10.34 26.47
N CYS A 55 -10.61 11.33 27.35
CA CYS A 55 -10.87 12.73 27.02
C CYS A 55 -9.80 13.29 26.07
N CYS A 56 -8.51 13.05 26.36
CA CYS A 56 -7.41 13.44 25.48
C CYS A 56 -7.52 12.77 24.10
N LEU A 57 -7.84 11.47 24.04
CA LEU A 57 -8.06 10.75 22.78
C LEU A 57 -9.26 11.32 21.99
N ALA A 58 -10.36 11.64 22.68
CA ALA A 58 -11.51 12.28 22.06
C ALA A 58 -11.14 13.65 21.45
N VAL A 59 -10.46 14.52 22.21
CA VAL A 59 -10.00 15.84 21.72
C VAL A 59 -9.07 15.70 20.50
N VAL A 60 -8.12 14.76 20.53
CA VAL A 60 -7.24 14.50 19.37
C VAL A 60 -8.03 13.99 18.16
N SER A 61 -9.00 13.10 18.36
CA SER A 61 -9.84 12.60 17.26
C SER A 61 -10.73 13.68 16.66
N PHE A 62 -11.34 14.56 17.48
CA PHE A 62 -12.09 15.72 17.00
C PHE A 62 -11.20 16.71 16.23
N TYR A 63 -9.96 16.94 16.67
CA TYR A 63 -9.01 17.79 15.94
C TYR A 63 -8.68 17.18 14.56
N GLN A 64 -8.33 15.89 14.50
CA GLN A 64 -8.05 15.21 13.23
C GLN A 64 -9.26 15.22 12.28
N VAL A 65 -10.47 14.98 12.79
CA VAL A 65 -11.71 15.06 11.99
C VAL A 65 -11.95 16.48 11.48
N ALA A 66 -11.70 17.52 12.29
CA ALA A 66 -11.85 18.91 11.85
C ALA A 66 -10.85 19.30 10.76
N THR A 67 -9.57 18.89 10.88
CA THR A 67 -8.56 19.09 9.82
C THR A 67 -8.95 18.37 8.54
N LEU A 68 -9.31 17.09 8.62
CA LEU A 68 -9.73 16.31 7.44
C LEU A 68 -11.00 16.86 6.78
N GLN A 69 -11.93 17.45 7.55
CA GLN A 69 -13.10 18.14 6.99
C GLN A 69 -12.72 19.43 6.26
N ALA A 70 -11.73 20.20 6.74
CA ALA A 70 -11.21 21.37 6.06
C ALA A 70 -10.49 20.99 4.75
N ASP A 71 -9.64 19.95 4.79
CA ASP A 71 -8.93 19.44 3.61
C ASP A 71 -9.92 18.94 2.54
N LEU A 72 -10.94 18.17 2.94
CA LEU A 72 -12.01 17.71 2.04
C LEU A 72 -12.88 18.85 1.50
N ALA A 73 -13.05 19.95 2.23
CA ALA A 73 -13.73 21.13 1.73
C ALA A 73 -12.88 21.88 0.69
N SER A 74 -11.58 22.03 0.95
CA SER A 74 -10.62 22.64 0.02
C SER A 74 -10.53 21.86 -1.29
N LEU A 75 -10.32 20.54 -1.23
CA LEU A 75 -10.25 19.66 -2.41
C LEU A 75 -11.55 19.66 -3.23
N ARG A 76 -12.72 19.80 -2.58
CA ARG A 76 -14.00 19.96 -3.29
C ARG A 76 -14.12 21.30 -4.01
N ALA A 77 -13.66 22.38 -3.40
CA ALA A 77 -13.65 23.70 -4.03
C ALA A 77 -12.67 23.75 -5.22
N GLU A 78 -11.51 23.10 -5.10
CA GLU A 78 -10.50 22.97 -6.17
C GLU A 78 -11.04 22.14 -7.35
N LEU A 79 -11.66 20.98 -7.09
CA LEU A 79 -12.34 20.18 -8.12
C LEU A 79 -13.50 20.93 -8.79
N GLN A 80 -14.26 21.74 -8.05
CA GLN A 80 -15.32 22.58 -8.61
C GLN A 80 -14.75 23.74 -9.44
N GLY A 81 -13.61 24.31 -9.06
CA GLY A 81 -12.89 25.30 -9.86
C GLY A 81 -12.47 24.74 -11.22
N HIS A 82 -11.80 23.59 -11.23
CA HIS A 82 -11.43 22.91 -12.48
C HIS A 82 -12.66 22.50 -13.32
N GLN A 83 -13.75 22.05 -12.69
CA GLN A 83 -14.98 21.72 -13.41
C GLN A 83 -15.69 22.95 -14.01
N ALA A 84 -15.55 24.13 -13.40
CA ALA A 84 -16.06 25.40 -13.94
C ALA A 84 -15.17 25.95 -15.06
N GLU A 85 -13.85 25.76 -14.99
CA GLU A 85 -12.89 26.20 -16.01
C GLU A 85 -12.93 25.30 -17.26
N GLN A 86 -13.25 24.02 -17.11
CA GLN A 86 -13.25 23.02 -18.19
C GLN A 86 -14.60 22.88 -18.92
N LEU A 87 -15.45 23.93 -18.94
CA LEU A 87 -16.78 23.90 -19.54
C LEU A 87 -16.90 24.83 -20.77
N PRO A 88 -16.46 24.39 -21.97
CA PRO A 88 -16.71 25.11 -23.21
C PRO A 88 -18.19 24.98 -23.63
N GLU A 89 -18.92 26.08 -23.49
CA GLU A 89 -20.10 26.49 -24.27
C GLU A 89 -20.91 25.37 -24.96
N ALA A 90 -21.85 24.77 -24.21
CA ALA A 90 -22.70 23.71 -24.73
C ALA A 90 -23.66 24.22 -25.82
N ALA A 91 -23.55 23.62 -27.02
CA ALA A 91 -24.20 24.05 -28.25
C ALA A 91 -25.72 24.32 -28.16
N VAL A 92 -26.14 25.47 -28.70
CA VAL A 92 -27.55 25.74 -29.03
C VAL A 92 -27.93 24.99 -30.31
N VAL A 93 -28.95 24.15 -30.23
CA VAL A 93 -29.51 23.37 -31.35
C VAL A 93 -30.39 24.25 -32.24
N PRO A 94 -30.28 24.12 -33.57
CA PRO A 94 -31.51 23.95 -34.35
C PRO A 94 -31.43 22.84 -35.42
N THR A 95 -32.48 22.01 -35.39
CA THR A 95 -32.94 21.02 -36.37
C THR A 95 -32.83 21.43 -37.85
N ALA A 96 -32.33 20.52 -38.70
CA ALA A 96 -32.63 20.44 -40.14
C ALA A 96 -32.49 18.98 -40.64
N VAL A 97 -32.96 18.67 -41.86
CA VAL A 97 -33.14 17.29 -42.36
C VAL A 97 -32.63 17.14 -43.80
N LEU A 98 -32.21 15.92 -44.16
CA LEU A 98 -32.01 15.40 -45.53
C LEU A 98 -30.74 15.84 -46.30
N GLY A 99 -30.12 14.91 -47.04
CA GLY A 99 -28.98 15.20 -47.94
C GLY A 99 -28.17 13.95 -48.34
N GLU A 100 -28.03 13.72 -49.65
CA GLU A 100 -27.39 12.55 -50.28
C GLU A 100 -25.84 12.54 -50.23
N ALA A 101 -25.26 11.39 -50.59
CA ALA A 101 -23.84 11.19 -50.94
C ALA A 101 -23.66 11.22 -52.49
N PRO A 102 -22.47 10.97 -53.12
CA PRO A 102 -21.16 10.61 -52.57
C PRO A 102 -19.89 11.23 -53.25
N ALA A 103 -18.71 10.78 -52.78
CA ALA A 103 -17.50 10.43 -53.55
C ALA A 103 -16.35 11.44 -53.86
N VAL A 104 -15.21 10.82 -54.20
CA VAL A 104 -13.97 11.31 -54.87
C VAL A 104 -12.84 11.93 -54.00
N THR A 105 -11.74 11.15 -53.90
CA THR A 105 -10.37 11.51 -53.47
C THR A 105 -9.47 11.77 -54.71
N PRO A 106 -8.14 12.09 -54.62
CA PRO A 106 -7.25 12.41 -53.49
C PRO A 106 -6.46 13.75 -53.69
N GLY A 107 -5.51 14.07 -52.79
CA GLY A 107 -4.60 15.23 -53.00
C GLY A 107 -3.41 15.36 -52.03
N LEU A 108 -2.35 14.56 -52.20
CA LEU A 108 -1.08 14.73 -51.47
C LEU A 108 -0.24 15.89 -52.05
N LYS A 109 0.14 16.88 -51.22
CA LYS A 109 1.29 17.77 -51.50
C LYS A 109 2.10 18.07 -50.24
N ILE A 110 3.38 17.69 -50.30
CA ILE A 110 4.43 18.01 -49.34
C ILE A 110 4.80 19.49 -49.51
N PHE A 111 5.12 20.17 -48.41
CA PHE A 111 5.71 21.52 -48.43
C PHE A 111 7.06 21.57 -47.71
N VAL A 112 8.02 22.24 -48.34
CA VAL A 112 9.39 22.47 -47.84
C VAL A 112 9.48 23.95 -47.41
N PRO A 113 10.14 24.28 -46.29
CA PRO A 113 10.20 25.65 -45.79
C PRO A 113 11.26 26.51 -46.50
N PRO A 114 10.96 27.78 -46.84
CA PRO A 114 11.97 28.79 -47.16
C PRO A 114 12.53 29.46 -45.89
N ALA A 115 13.70 30.08 -46.01
CA ALA A 115 14.47 30.65 -44.89
C ALA A 115 14.44 32.22 -44.88
N PRO A 116 15.37 32.95 -44.23
CA PRO A 116 14.99 34.10 -43.41
C PRO A 116 14.92 35.45 -44.15
N GLY A 117 14.14 36.37 -43.59
CA GLY A 117 14.15 37.79 -43.96
C GLY A 117 14.27 38.68 -42.71
N GLU A 118 15.30 39.52 -42.66
CA GLU A 118 15.45 40.52 -41.60
C GLU A 118 14.55 41.73 -41.86
N SER A 119 13.97 42.31 -40.80
CA SER A 119 13.42 43.67 -40.82
C SER A 119 13.58 44.32 -39.45
N ASN A 120 13.93 45.60 -39.44
CA ASN A 120 14.34 46.34 -38.25
C ASN A 120 13.30 47.37 -37.79
N SER A 121 13.48 47.86 -36.56
CA SER A 121 12.60 48.76 -35.79
C SER A 121 11.40 48.06 -35.11
N SER A 122 10.88 48.52 -33.97
CA SER A 122 11.12 49.81 -33.30
C SER A 122 11.41 49.72 -31.78
N ARG A 123 11.78 50.86 -31.18
CA ARG A 123 12.55 50.96 -29.93
C ARG A 123 11.68 51.18 -28.69
N SER A 124 11.09 50.12 -28.14
CA SER A 124 10.33 50.21 -26.87
C SER A 124 11.25 50.18 -25.63
N ARG A 125 11.33 51.30 -24.91
CA ARG A 125 12.05 51.42 -23.62
C ARG A 125 11.09 51.31 -22.42
N ARG A 126 10.73 50.09 -21.98
CA ARG A 126 10.28 49.87 -20.58
C ARG A 126 10.34 48.42 -20.14
N SER A 127 10.33 48.23 -18.81
CA SER A 127 10.28 46.94 -18.11
C SER A 127 11.54 46.06 -18.23
N LYS A 128 12.59 46.44 -17.50
CA LYS A 128 13.60 45.49 -17.00
C LYS A 128 12.97 44.64 -15.86
N ARG A 129 11.91 43.88 -16.18
CA ARG A 129 11.51 42.75 -15.33
C ARG A 129 12.58 41.68 -15.45
N ALA A 130 12.74 40.86 -14.41
CA ALA A 130 13.74 39.81 -14.42
C ALA A 130 13.52 38.89 -15.62
N LEU A 131 14.62 38.42 -16.22
CA LEU A 131 14.59 37.22 -17.04
C LEU A 131 14.07 36.11 -16.11
N GLN A 132 12.83 35.66 -16.31
CA GLN A 132 12.40 34.41 -15.70
C GLN A 132 13.38 33.35 -16.19
N GLY A 133 14.03 32.66 -15.25
CA GLY A 133 14.85 31.50 -15.61
C GLY A 133 13.98 30.48 -16.34
N PRO A 134 14.58 29.57 -17.14
CA PRO A 134 13.81 28.47 -17.70
C PRO A 134 13.07 27.77 -16.54
N GLU A 135 11.74 27.74 -16.63
CA GLU A 135 10.91 27.05 -15.66
C GLU A 135 11.34 25.59 -15.66
N GLU A 136 11.95 25.12 -14.57
CA GLU A 136 12.61 23.82 -14.52
C GLU A 136 11.52 22.75 -14.49
N THR A 137 11.13 22.26 -15.68
CA THR A 137 9.99 21.38 -15.87
C THR A 137 10.18 20.11 -15.04
N VAL A 138 9.45 20.01 -13.94
CA VAL A 138 9.60 18.90 -12.98
C VAL A 138 9.18 17.60 -13.65
N THR A 139 10.17 16.81 -14.10
CA THR A 139 9.92 15.55 -14.80
C THR A 139 9.70 14.43 -13.81
N GLN A 140 8.66 13.63 -14.04
CA GLN A 140 8.51 12.36 -13.35
C GLN A 140 9.51 11.33 -13.92
N ASP A 141 10.38 10.83 -13.06
CA ASP A 141 11.35 9.78 -13.37
C ASP A 141 10.66 8.41 -13.48
N CYS A 142 11.03 7.64 -14.48
CA CYS A 142 10.41 6.32 -14.75
C CYS A 142 11.35 5.39 -15.52
N LEU A 143 11.15 4.08 -15.35
CA LEU A 143 11.93 3.05 -16.02
C LEU A 143 11.00 1.87 -16.32
N GLN A 144 11.01 1.41 -17.57
CA GLN A 144 10.22 0.26 -18.01
C GLN A 144 11.12 -0.87 -18.50
N LEU A 145 10.82 -2.08 -18.05
CA LEU A 145 11.42 -3.32 -18.52
C LEU A 145 10.40 -4.09 -19.38
N ILE A 146 10.88 -4.83 -20.38
CA ILE A 146 10.09 -5.75 -21.20
C ILE A 146 10.77 -7.11 -21.23
N ALA A 147 10.01 -8.18 -21.44
CA ALA A 147 10.58 -9.51 -21.53
C ALA A 147 11.55 -9.61 -22.71
N ASP A 148 12.75 -10.13 -22.46
CA ASP A 148 13.64 -10.61 -23.51
C ASP A 148 13.08 -11.94 -24.05
N GLY A 149 12.83 -11.99 -25.36
CA GLY A 149 12.30 -13.18 -26.04
C GLY A 149 13.37 -14.18 -26.48
N ASP A 150 14.64 -13.74 -26.58
CA ASP A 150 15.76 -14.56 -27.04
C ASP A 150 16.48 -15.26 -25.86
N THR A 151 16.39 -14.68 -24.65
CA THR A 151 16.95 -15.26 -23.42
C THR A 151 15.96 -16.22 -22.73
N PRO A 152 16.39 -17.44 -22.31
CA PRO A 152 15.52 -18.36 -21.58
C PRO A 152 15.23 -17.92 -20.13
N THR A 153 14.07 -18.31 -19.60
CA THR A 153 13.65 -17.94 -18.24
C THR A 153 14.59 -18.44 -17.13
N ILE A 154 14.85 -17.58 -16.15
CA ILE A 154 15.86 -17.81 -15.11
C ILE A 154 15.20 -18.56 -13.93
N ARG A 155 15.50 -19.85 -13.79
CA ARG A 155 15.00 -20.67 -12.66
C ARG A 155 15.91 -20.55 -11.43
N LYS A 156 15.33 -20.33 -10.25
CA LYS A 156 16.05 -20.27 -8.97
C LYS A 156 15.20 -20.80 -7.83
N GLY A 157 15.49 -22.03 -7.39
CA GLY A 157 14.65 -22.75 -6.42
C GLY A 157 13.26 -23.00 -7.02
N ALA A 158 12.21 -22.76 -6.24
CA ALA A 158 10.82 -22.89 -6.69
C ALA A 158 10.30 -21.70 -7.52
N TYR A 159 11.15 -20.72 -7.87
CA TYR A 159 10.76 -19.50 -8.59
C TYR A 159 11.38 -19.43 -9.99
N THR A 160 10.59 -18.94 -10.93
CA THR A 160 11.02 -18.60 -12.29
C THR A 160 10.97 -17.07 -12.46
N PHE A 161 12.06 -16.50 -12.95
CA PHE A 161 12.19 -15.06 -13.19
C PHE A 161 12.23 -14.80 -14.71
N VAL A 162 11.48 -13.76 -15.13
CA VAL A 162 11.51 -13.26 -16.51
C VAL A 162 12.88 -12.60 -16.76
N PRO A 163 13.55 -12.89 -17.89
CA PRO A 163 14.72 -12.13 -18.32
C PRO A 163 14.25 -10.78 -18.89
N TRP A 164 14.84 -9.69 -18.40
CA TRP A 164 14.38 -8.34 -18.66
C TRP A 164 15.33 -7.58 -19.58
N LEU A 165 14.79 -7.06 -20.68
CA LEU A 165 15.42 -6.04 -21.52
C LEU A 165 14.92 -4.65 -21.09
N LEU A 166 15.80 -3.65 -21.12
CA LEU A 166 15.42 -2.26 -20.87
C LEU A 166 14.60 -1.72 -22.04
N SER A 167 13.34 -1.33 -21.79
CA SER A 167 12.51 -0.69 -22.81
C SER A 167 12.81 0.80 -22.90
N PHE A 168 12.78 1.51 -21.77
CA PHE A 168 13.28 2.89 -21.66
C PHE A 168 13.59 3.26 -20.21
N LYS A 169 14.37 4.34 -20.05
CA LYS A 169 14.64 5.01 -18.78
C LYS A 169 14.53 6.52 -18.96
N ARG A 170 13.90 7.20 -18.02
CA ARG A 170 13.85 8.67 -17.87
C ARG A 170 14.38 9.05 -16.49
N GLY A 171 15.31 10.00 -16.46
CA GLY A 171 15.87 10.55 -15.22
C GLY A 171 16.88 9.65 -14.51
N ARG A 172 16.96 9.77 -13.18
CA ARG A 172 18.00 9.17 -12.32
C ARG A 172 17.46 8.34 -11.16
N ALA A 173 16.23 8.53 -10.72
CA ALA A 173 15.66 7.87 -9.54
C ALA A 173 15.61 6.33 -9.64
N LEU A 174 15.65 5.78 -10.86
CA LEU A 174 15.59 4.34 -11.15
C LEU A 174 16.73 3.90 -12.10
N GLU A 175 17.26 2.69 -11.88
CA GLU A 175 18.25 2.02 -12.73
C GLU A 175 17.86 0.55 -12.95
N GLU A 176 18.24 -0.03 -14.09
CA GLU A 176 18.32 -1.50 -14.21
C GLU A 176 19.60 -1.95 -13.51
N LYS A 177 19.53 -3.02 -12.72
CA LYS A 177 20.71 -3.74 -12.25
C LYS A 177 20.39 -5.20 -11.96
N GLU A 178 21.14 -6.12 -12.59
CA GLU A 178 21.10 -7.57 -12.34
C GLU A 178 19.69 -8.16 -12.53
N ASN A 179 19.00 -7.82 -13.61
CA ASN A 179 17.64 -8.27 -13.93
C ASN A 179 16.59 -7.77 -12.90
N LYS A 180 16.76 -6.55 -12.39
CA LYS A 180 15.91 -5.90 -11.38
C LYS A 180 15.91 -4.38 -11.56
N ILE A 181 14.91 -3.71 -10.99
CA ILE A 181 14.91 -2.24 -10.87
C ILE A 181 15.56 -1.86 -9.52
N LEU A 182 16.62 -1.06 -9.58
CA LEU A 182 17.30 -0.44 -8.46
C LEU A 182 16.75 0.97 -8.23
N VAL A 183 16.25 1.23 -7.02
CA VAL A 183 15.85 2.57 -6.58
C VAL A 183 17.09 3.34 -6.14
N LYS A 184 17.29 4.53 -6.71
CA LYS A 184 18.43 5.43 -6.46
C LYS A 184 18.07 6.64 -5.58
N GLU A 185 16.86 7.16 -5.75
CA GLU A 185 16.34 8.30 -5.01
C GLU A 185 15.08 7.87 -4.22
N THR A 186 14.90 8.35 -2.99
CA THR A 186 13.81 7.89 -2.12
C THR A 186 12.52 8.67 -2.39
N GLY A 187 11.44 7.98 -2.73
CA GLY A 187 10.12 8.57 -2.94
C GLY A 187 8.99 7.54 -2.99
N TYR A 188 7.81 7.99 -3.38
CA TYR A 188 6.68 7.12 -3.74
C TYR A 188 6.77 6.76 -5.23
N PHE A 189 6.46 5.51 -5.56
CA PHE A 189 6.54 4.98 -6.92
C PHE A 189 5.25 4.24 -7.27
N PHE A 190 4.71 4.51 -8.46
CA PHE A 190 3.73 3.64 -9.09
C PHE A 190 4.49 2.46 -9.74
N ILE A 191 4.16 1.22 -9.36
CA ILE A 191 4.94 0.03 -9.76
C ILE A 191 3.97 -1.01 -10.33
N TYR A 192 3.92 -1.10 -11.65
CA TYR A 192 3.08 -2.05 -12.37
C TYR A 192 3.87 -3.24 -12.90
N GLY A 193 3.18 -4.33 -13.20
CA GLY A 193 3.74 -5.52 -13.86
C GLY A 193 2.67 -6.31 -14.60
N GLN A 194 3.05 -6.89 -15.75
CA GLN A 194 2.20 -7.80 -16.52
C GLN A 194 3.01 -9.01 -16.99
N VAL A 195 2.38 -10.18 -16.95
CA VAL A 195 2.94 -11.43 -17.49
C VAL A 195 1.84 -12.17 -18.26
N LEU A 196 2.21 -12.78 -19.39
CA LEU A 196 1.38 -13.75 -20.12
C LEU A 196 1.78 -15.16 -19.70
N TYR A 197 0.80 -15.99 -19.34
CA TYR A 197 1.00 -17.38 -18.92
C TYR A 197 0.48 -18.36 -19.98
N THR A 198 1.37 -19.27 -20.38
CA THR A 198 1.10 -20.38 -21.31
C THR A 198 1.38 -21.75 -20.69
N ASP A 199 1.40 -21.79 -19.35
CA ASP A 199 1.52 -23.01 -18.53
C ASP A 199 0.11 -23.51 -18.16
N SER A 200 -0.10 -24.83 -18.19
CA SER A 200 -1.39 -25.47 -17.86
C SER A 200 -1.56 -25.79 -16.37
N THR A 201 -0.58 -25.41 -15.53
CA THR A 201 -0.71 -25.45 -14.06
C THR A 201 -1.95 -24.67 -13.62
N PHE A 202 -2.83 -25.31 -12.83
CA PHE A 202 -4.20 -24.86 -12.52
C PHE A 202 -4.36 -23.36 -12.15
N ALA A 203 -3.35 -22.78 -11.50
CA ALA A 203 -3.26 -21.34 -11.27
C ALA A 203 -1.81 -20.86 -11.46
N MET A 204 -1.66 -19.75 -12.18
CA MET A 204 -0.37 -19.11 -12.48
C MET A 204 -0.38 -17.65 -12.03
N GLY A 205 0.78 -17.09 -11.71
CA GLY A 205 0.85 -15.74 -11.14
C GLY A 205 2.26 -15.19 -10.96
N HIS A 206 2.36 -13.97 -10.46
CA HIS A 206 3.62 -13.31 -10.15
C HIS A 206 3.53 -12.45 -8.89
N LEU A 207 4.70 -12.09 -8.36
CA LEU A 207 4.88 -11.24 -7.18
C LEU A 207 5.73 -10.02 -7.57
N ILE A 208 5.23 -8.81 -7.32
CA ILE A 208 6.05 -7.60 -7.38
C ILE A 208 6.67 -7.44 -5.99
N GLN A 209 7.99 -7.61 -5.87
CA GLN A 209 8.67 -7.69 -4.58
C GLN A 209 9.74 -6.62 -4.39
N ARG A 210 9.73 -6.00 -3.21
CA ARG A 210 10.75 -5.05 -2.75
C ARG A 210 11.76 -5.78 -1.88
N LYS A 211 13.03 -5.84 -2.32
CA LYS A 211 14.15 -6.13 -1.42
C LYS A 211 14.49 -4.86 -0.64
N LYS A 212 14.41 -4.90 0.69
CA LYS A 212 14.82 -3.79 1.56
C LYS A 212 16.35 -3.69 1.62
N VAL A 213 16.87 -2.46 1.68
CA VAL A 213 18.30 -2.19 1.94
C VAL A 213 18.59 -2.19 3.44
N HIS A 214 17.70 -1.58 4.23
CA HIS A 214 17.74 -1.57 5.69
C HIS A 214 16.62 -2.45 6.23
N VAL A 215 16.94 -3.24 7.26
CA VAL A 215 16.04 -4.20 7.91
C VAL A 215 16.19 -4.01 9.41
N PHE A 216 15.08 -3.90 10.13
CA PHE A 216 15.08 -3.65 11.57
C PHE A 216 14.38 -4.80 12.30
N GLY A 217 14.96 -5.25 13.42
CA GLY A 217 14.37 -6.34 14.22
C GLY A 217 14.16 -7.63 13.43
N ASP A 218 12.91 -8.09 13.41
CA ASP A 218 12.41 -9.30 12.73
C ASP A 218 11.77 -9.02 11.35
N GLU A 219 11.88 -7.79 10.82
CA GLU A 219 11.32 -7.45 9.52
C GLU A 219 11.83 -8.35 8.37
N LEU A 220 10.94 -8.72 7.45
CA LEU A 220 11.33 -9.41 6.23
C LEU A 220 12.15 -8.49 5.30
N SER A 221 13.34 -8.97 4.91
CA SER A 221 14.23 -8.31 3.96
C SER A 221 13.71 -8.32 2.51
N LEU A 222 12.72 -9.17 2.21
CA LEU A 222 12.01 -9.26 0.94
C LEU A 222 10.51 -9.19 1.20
N VAL A 223 9.85 -8.16 0.70
CA VAL A 223 8.42 -7.90 0.91
C VAL A 223 7.69 -7.94 -0.43
N THR A 224 6.66 -8.78 -0.54
CA THR A 224 5.71 -8.72 -1.66
C THR A 224 4.84 -7.47 -1.51
N LEU A 225 4.88 -6.58 -2.51
CA LEU A 225 4.00 -5.42 -2.59
C LEU A 225 2.66 -5.82 -3.21
N PHE A 226 2.72 -6.47 -4.38
CA PHE A 226 1.56 -6.86 -5.16
C PHE A 226 1.67 -8.32 -5.63
N ARG A 227 0.53 -8.96 -5.87
CA ARG A 227 0.43 -10.35 -6.34
C ARG A 227 -0.71 -10.49 -7.32
N CYS A 228 -0.41 -10.97 -8.52
CA CYS A 228 -1.38 -11.30 -9.54
C CYS A 228 -1.52 -12.83 -9.66
N ILE A 229 -2.74 -13.35 -9.79
CA ILE A 229 -3.03 -14.78 -10.01
C ILE A 229 -4.15 -14.92 -11.06
N GLN A 230 -4.00 -15.84 -12.00
CA GLN A 230 -5.05 -16.33 -12.89
C GLN A 230 -5.22 -17.84 -12.71
N ASN A 231 -6.44 -18.35 -12.87
CA ASN A 231 -6.66 -19.77 -13.13
C ASN A 231 -6.33 -20.07 -14.61
N MET A 232 -5.84 -21.27 -14.91
CA MET A 232 -5.44 -21.67 -16.27
C MET A 232 -6.32 -22.82 -16.79
N PRO A 233 -6.69 -22.83 -18.09
CA PRO A 233 -7.29 -24.00 -18.71
C PRO A 233 -6.21 -25.07 -19.02
N GLU A 234 -6.60 -26.34 -18.97
CA GLU A 234 -5.71 -27.46 -19.33
C GLU A 234 -5.30 -27.41 -20.82
N THR A 235 -6.20 -26.92 -21.69
CA THR A 235 -6.01 -26.80 -23.14
C THR A 235 -5.78 -25.34 -23.54
N LEU A 236 -4.74 -25.11 -24.35
CA LEU A 236 -4.35 -23.79 -24.89
C LEU A 236 -4.32 -22.64 -23.84
N PRO A 237 -3.64 -22.80 -22.68
CA PRO A 237 -3.46 -21.73 -21.71
C PRO A 237 -2.82 -20.48 -22.35
N ASN A 238 -3.48 -19.32 -22.24
CA ASN A 238 -3.05 -18.05 -22.83
C ASN A 238 -3.59 -16.84 -22.01
N ASN A 239 -3.44 -16.86 -20.68
CA ASN A 239 -4.00 -15.82 -19.81
C ASN A 239 -2.95 -14.79 -19.39
N SER A 240 -3.26 -13.50 -19.54
CA SER A 240 -2.45 -12.42 -18.98
C SER A 240 -2.91 -12.05 -17.56
N CYS A 241 -1.96 -11.59 -16.74
CA CYS A 241 -2.24 -11.04 -15.41
C CYS A 241 -1.48 -9.72 -15.25
N TYR A 242 -2.21 -8.65 -14.91
CA TYR A 242 -1.69 -7.31 -14.64
C TYR A 242 -1.93 -6.93 -13.17
N SER A 243 -0.96 -6.30 -12.51
CA SER A 243 -1.15 -5.67 -11.19
C SER A 243 -0.31 -4.39 -11.11
N ALA A 244 -0.80 -3.42 -10.32
CA ALA A 244 -0.12 -2.19 -9.94
C ALA A 244 -0.58 -1.72 -8.54
#